data_AF-A0A2G6N3S6-F1
#
_entry.id   AF-A0A2G6N3S6-F1
#
_cell.length_a   1.000
_cell.length_b   1.000
_cell.length_c   1.000
_cell.angle_alpha   90.00
_cell.angle_beta   90.00
_cell.angle_gamma   90.00
#
_symmetry.space_group_name_H-M   'P 1'
#
loop_
_entity.id
_entity.type
_entity.pdbx_description
1 polymer ?
#
loop_
_entity_poly.entity_id
_entity_poly.type
_entity_poly.pdbx_seq_one_letter_code
_entity_poly.pdbx_strand_id
1 'polypeptide(L)' 'MTVLKAIPILLAAFLLGNWFLSEARKAKVARKPWYAPYLTVPGILIIIVFMIPVYLRFFH' A
#
# COMPACT_ATOMS: atom_id res chain seq x y z
N MET A 1 -14.25 -9.58 -17.12
CA MET A 1 -12.82 -9.37 -16.83
C MET A 1 -12.08 -10.65 -17.21
N THR A 2 -11.39 -10.69 -18.36
CA THR A 2 -10.55 -11.84 -18.73
C THR A 2 -9.39 -11.96 -17.73
N VAL A 3 -9.10 -13.17 -17.25
CA VAL A 3 -8.07 -13.45 -16.21
C VAL A 3 -6.72 -12.81 -16.55
N LEU A 4 -6.38 -12.72 -17.84
CA LEU A 4 -5.17 -12.06 -18.35
C LEU A 4 -5.05 -10.58 -17.90
N LYS A 5 -6.16 -9.85 -17.76
CA LYS A 5 -6.17 -8.46 -17.30
C LYS A 5 -5.94 -8.32 -15.78
N ALA A 6 -6.09 -9.39 -15.01
CA ALA A 6 -5.82 -9.39 -13.57
C ALA A 6 -4.33 -9.55 -13.25
N ILE A 7 -3.55 -10.16 -14.15
CA ILE A 7 -2.12 -10.42 -13.94
C ILE A 7 -1.33 -9.13 -13.61
N PRO A 8 -1.47 -8.03 -14.37
CA PRO A 8 -0.74 -6.79 -14.06
C PRO A 8 -1.12 -6.21 -12.70
N ILE A 9 -2.40 -6.31 -12.33
CA ILE A 9 -2.93 -5.78 -11.06
C ILE A 9 -2.36 -6.59 -9.89
N LEU A 10 -2.33 -7.92 -10.00
CA LEU A 10 -1.75 -8.80 -8.99
C LEU A 10 -0.24 -8.58 -8.84
N LEU A 11 0.48 -8.40 -9.95
CA LEU A 11 1.91 -8.08 -9.92
C LEU A 11 2.15 -6.73 -9.23
N ALA A 12 1.38 -5.70 -9.57
CA ALA A 12 1.49 -4.39 -8.93
C ALA A 12 1.22 -4.47 -7.42
N ALA A 13 0.16 -5.19 -7.01
CA ALA A 13 -0.16 -5.41 -5.61
C ALA A 13 0.95 -6.18 -4.87
N PHE A 14 1.51 -7.21 -5.50
CA PHE A 14 2.61 -7.99 -4.92
C PHE A 14 3.87 -7.14 -4.71
N LEU A 15 4.27 -6.37 -5.73
CA LEU A 15 5.44 -5.49 -5.65
C LEU A 15 5.28 -4.42 -4.56
N LEU A 16 4.13 -3.74 -4.53
CA LEU A 16 3.83 -2.71 -3.54
C LEU A 16 3.78 -3.30 -2.12
N GLY A 17 3.11 -4.43 -1.95
CA GLY A 17 2.98 -5.12 -0.66
C GLY A 17 4.34 -5.56 -0.12
N ASN A 18 5.20 -6.14 -0.97
CA ASN A 18 6.53 -6.59 -0.56
C ASN A 18 7.44 -5.39 -0.19
N TRP A 19 7.29 -4.26 -0.88
CA TRP A 19 7.99 -3.03 -0.53
C TRP A 19 7.55 -2.49 0.84
N PHE A 20 6.25 -2.43 1.11
CA PHE A 20 5.73 -2.04 2.41
C PHE A 20 6.19 -3.00 3.52
N LEU A 21 6.21 -4.31 3.25
CA LEU A 21 6.64 -5.32 4.21
C LEU A 21 8.13 -5.17 4.59
N SER A 22 8.99 -4.84 3.61
CA SER A 22 10.40 -4.51 3.85
C SER A 22 10.54 -3.32 4.80
N GLU A 23 9.75 -2.27 4.58
CA GLU A 23 9.80 -1.07 5.41
C GLU A 23 9.21 -1.29 6.81
N ALA A 24 8.14 -2.09 6.91
CA ALA A 24 7.60 -2.55 8.19
C ALA A 24 8.62 -3.39 8.98
N ARG A 25 9.38 -4.26 8.30
CA ARG A 25 10.46 -5.03 8.93
C ARG A 25 11.57 -4.11 9.44
N LYS A 26 12.01 -3.12 8.65
CA LYS A 26 13.00 -2.12 9.09
C LYS A 26 12.51 -1.33 10.30
N ALA A 27 11.25 -0.88 10.28
CA ALA A 27 10.65 -0.15 11.40
C ALA A 27 10.58 -1.00 12.68
N LYS A 28 10.23 -2.29 12.53
CA LYS A 28 10.23 -3.26 13.64
C LYS A 28 11.63 -3.45 14.24
N VAL A 29 12.65 -3.62 13.41
CA VAL A 29 14.05 -3.74 13.86
C VAL A 29 14.50 -2.46 14.58
N ALA A 30 14.12 -1.30 14.05
CA ALA A 30 14.43 0.00 14.64
C ALA A 30 13.57 0.36 15.87
N ARG A 31 12.70 -0.55 16.36
CA ARG A 31 11.73 -0.31 17.45
C ARG A 31 10.90 0.98 17.25
N LYS A 32 10.65 1.35 16.00
CA LYS A 32 9.83 2.52 15.67
C LYS A 32 8.36 2.23 16.00
N PRO A 33 7.57 3.29 16.25
CA PRO A 33 6.15 3.11 16.54
C PRO A 33 5.42 2.45 15.37
N TRP A 34 4.32 1.77 15.68
CA TRP A 34 3.50 0.99 14.74
C TRP A 34 3.01 1.77 13.52
N TYR A 35 2.83 3.10 13.65
CA TYR A 35 2.43 3.97 12.55
C TYR A 35 3.59 4.41 11.64
N ALA A 36 4.85 4.18 12.03
CA ALA A 36 6.01 4.64 11.27
C ALA A 36 6.11 4.08 9.83
N PRO A 37 5.76 2.81 9.54
CA PRO A 37 5.76 2.29 8.17
C PRO A 37 4.80 3.07 7.24
N TYR A 38 3.72 3.64 7.79
CA TYR A 38 2.75 4.41 7.00
C TYR A 38 3.26 5.80 6.59
N LEU A 39 4.31 6.30 7.27
CA LEU A 39 4.98 7.57 6.93
C LEU A 39 6.06 7.40 5.86
N THR A 40 6.19 6.22 5.27
CA THR A 40 7.17 5.93 4.22
C THR A 40 6.53 5.97 2.85
N VAL A 41 7.34 6.08 1.79
CA VAL A 41 6.87 6.11 0.39
C VAL A 41 5.85 5.00 0.09
N PRO A 42 6.10 3.71 0.37
CA PRO A 42 5.10 2.66 0.13
C PRO A 42 3.87 2.78 1.04
N GLY A 43 4.04 3.25 2.28
CA GLY A 43 2.92 3.44 3.22
C GLY A 43 1.96 4.54 2.78
N ILE A 44 2.48 5.66 2.29
CA ILE A 44 1.69 6.78 1.77
C ILE A 44 0.91 6.35 0.52
N LEU A 45 1.54 5.58 -0.38
CA LEU A 45 0.86 5.02 -1.56
C LEU A 45 -0.35 4.16 -1.15
N ILE A 46 -0.20 3.32 -0.12
CA ILE A 46 -1.32 2.51 0.40
C ILE A 46 -2.42 3.42 0.94
N ILE A 47 -2.09 4.44 1.75
CA ILE A 47 -3.07 5.38 2.30
C ILE A 47 -3.86 6.07 1.18
N ILE A 48 -3.18 6.54 0.13
CA ILE A 48 -3.82 7.19 -1.02
C ILE A 48 -4.81 6.23 -1.68
N VAL A 49 -4.42 4.97 -1.92
CA VAL A 49 -5.32 3.96 -2.51
C VAL A 49 -6.56 3.72 -1.63
N PHE A 50 -6.39 3.67 -0.31
CA PHE A 50 -7.51 3.56 0.63
C PHE A 50 -8.39 4.82 0.67
N MET A 51 -7.85 6.00 0.35
CA MET A 51 -8.61 7.25 0.27
C MET A 51 -9.45 7.36 -1.00
N ILE A 52 -9.14 6.64 -2.09
CA ILE A 52 -9.91 6.67 -3.34
C ILE A 52 -11.41 6.40 -3.12
N PRO A 53 -11.84 5.28 -2.48
CA PRO A 53 -13.26 5.03 -2.26
C PRO A 53 -13.94 6.07 -1.35
N VAL A 54 -13.19 6.62 -0.39
CA VAL A 54 -13.69 7.70 0.49
C VAL A 54 -13.95 8.95 -0.35
N TYR A 55 -12.97 9.34 -1.17
CA TYR A 55 -13.09 10.49 -2.05
C TYR A 55 -14.26 10.33 -3.02
N LEU A 56 -14.36 9.18 -3.69
CA LEU A 56 -15.43 8.88 -4.63
C LEU A 56 -16.83 8.88 -3.99
N ARG A 57 -16.95 8.58 -2.69
CA ARG A 57 -18.25 8.56 -1.99
C ARG A 57 -18.73 9.95 -1.55
N PHE A 58 -17.81 10.86 -1.23
CA PHE A 58 -18.14 12.18 -0.67
C PHE A 58 -18.09 13.32 -1.69
N PHE A 59 -17.30 13.17 -2.76
CA PHE A 59 -17.06 14.22 -3.75
C PHE A 59 -17.56 13.89 -5.16
N HIS A 60 -18.09 12.68 -5.38
CA HIS A 60 -18.73 12.25 -6.62
C HIS A 60 -20.09 11.63 -6.29
#